data_AF-A0A1V3ILT8-F1
#
_entry.id   AF-A0A1V3ILT8-F1
#
_cell.length_a   1.000
_cell.length_b   1.000
_cell.length_c   1.000
_cell.angle_alpha   90.00
_cell.angle_beta   90.00
_cell.angle_gamma   90.00
#
_symmetry.space_group_name_H-M   'P 1'
#
loop_
_entity.id
_entity.type
_entity.pdbx_description
1 polymer ?
#
loop_
_entity_poly.entity_id
_entity_poly.type
_entity_poly.pdbx_seq_one_letter_code
_entity_poly.pdbx_strand_id
1 'polypeptide(L)'
;MLNHQKDLALFYTDYEIPEDFFPYLDNKTFHSKTINLKNSLGDFSYYLIYRQEHIKKAETLTSVLRKSYDKFDPDLEREIGRLLGYAQDDIEYYINHCLN
;
A
#
# COMPACT_ATOMS: atom_id res chain seq x y z
N MET A 1 7.33 -9.35 2.12
CA MET A 1 6.22 -10.32 2.10
C MET A 1 6.66 -11.71 1.67
N LEU A 2 7.14 -11.95 0.45
CA LEU A 2 7.62 -13.30 0.04
C LEU A 2 8.88 -13.73 0.81
N ASN A 3 9.85 -12.83 0.97
CA ASN A 3 11.03 -13.03 1.80
C ASN A 3 10.87 -12.52 3.25
N HIS A 4 9.64 -12.34 3.74
CA HIS A 4 9.34 -11.88 5.12
C HIS A 4 9.88 -10.48 5.52
N GLN A 5 10.41 -9.70 4.57
CA GLN A 5 10.97 -8.36 4.84
C GLN A 5 9.93 -7.23 4.99
N LYS A 6 8.67 -7.49 4.61
CA LYS A 6 7.58 -6.51 4.64
C LYS A 6 6.31 -7.24 5.04
N ASP A 7 5.47 -6.59 5.84
CA ASP A 7 4.19 -7.12 6.33
C ASP A 7 3.05 -6.95 5.32
N LEU A 8 3.15 -5.89 4.51
CA LEU A 8 2.17 -5.46 3.53
C LEU A 8 2.88 -5.23 2.18
N ALA A 9 2.16 -5.37 1.07
CA ALA A 9 2.52 -4.71 -0.18
C ALA A 9 1.28 -4.19 -0.89
N LEU A 10 1.52 -3.11 -1.61
CA LEU A 10 0.51 -2.32 -2.28
C LEU A 10 0.87 -2.31 -3.76
N PHE A 11 -0.07 -2.69 -4.61
CA PHE A 11 0.04 -2.63 -6.07
C PHE A 11 -1.06 -1.72 -6.61
N TYR A 12 -0.79 -1.07 -7.74
CA TYR A 12 -1.71 -0.17 -8.42
C TYR A 12 -2.55 -0.98 -9.40
N THR A 13 -3.80 -0.63 -9.69
CA THR A 13 -4.61 -1.36 -10.69
C THR A 13 -3.99 -1.43 -12.07
N ASP A 14 -3.16 -0.44 -12.39
CA ASP A 14 -2.47 -0.32 -13.67
C ASP A 14 -1.31 -1.33 -13.77
N TYR A 15 -0.99 -2.02 -12.66
CA TYR A 15 -0.01 -3.09 -12.53
C TYR A 15 -0.67 -4.31 -11.87
N GLU A 16 -0.80 -5.40 -12.60
CA GLU A 16 -1.32 -6.65 -12.05
C GLU A 16 -0.50 -7.12 -10.84
N ILE A 17 -1.14 -7.81 -9.89
CA ILE A 17 -0.44 -8.49 -8.80
C ILE A 17 0.56 -9.47 -9.43
N PRO A 18 1.86 -9.44 -9.06
CA PRO A 18 2.83 -10.37 -9.62
C PRO A 18 2.41 -11.82 -9.41
N GLU A 19 2.60 -12.67 -10.44
CA GLU A 19 2.15 -14.06 -10.45
C GLU A 19 2.71 -14.88 -9.27
N ASP A 20 3.90 -14.50 -8.78
CA ASP A 20 4.53 -15.10 -7.60
C ASP A 20 3.66 -15.04 -6.34
N PHE A 21 2.68 -14.14 -6.26
CA PHE A 21 1.73 -14.08 -5.15
C PHE A 21 0.55 -15.05 -5.29
N PHE A 22 0.23 -15.53 -6.51
CA PHE A 22 -0.99 -16.33 -6.76
C PHE A 22 -1.03 -17.63 -5.97
N PRO A 23 0.05 -18.45 -5.89
CA PRO A 23 0.02 -19.67 -5.09
C PRO A 23 -0.32 -19.42 -3.61
N TYR A 24 0.11 -18.26 -3.08
CA TYR A 24 -0.11 -17.87 -1.69
C TYR A 24 -1.48 -17.21 -1.45
N LEU A 25 -2.08 -16.63 -2.49
CA LEU A 25 -3.45 -16.14 -2.44
C LEU A 25 -4.43 -17.31 -2.53
N ASP A 26 -4.17 -18.26 -3.44
CA ASP A 26 -5.01 -19.45 -3.66
C ASP A 26 -5.10 -20.33 -2.40
N ASN A 27 -3.97 -20.51 -1.71
CA ASN A 27 -3.90 -21.28 -0.47
C ASN A 27 -4.25 -20.47 0.79
N LYS A 28 -4.67 -19.20 0.64
CA LYS A 28 -5.03 -18.26 1.73
C LYS A 28 -3.90 -17.95 2.73
N THR A 29 -2.65 -18.14 2.35
CA THR A 29 -1.50 -17.65 3.12
C THR A 29 -1.46 -16.11 3.14
N PHE A 30 -1.79 -15.51 2.00
CA PHE A 30 -2.03 -14.08 1.88
C PHE A 30 -3.51 -13.81 1.60
N HIS A 31 -3.93 -12.65 2.05
CA HIS A 31 -5.21 -12.04 1.72
C HIS A 31 -4.96 -10.87 0.81
N SER A 32 -5.84 -10.69 -0.17
CA SER A 32 -5.87 -9.52 -1.04
C SER A 32 -7.12 -8.70 -0.74
N LYS A 33 -6.95 -7.38 -0.70
CA LYS A 33 -8.03 -6.41 -0.55
C LYS A 33 -7.90 -5.34 -1.62
N THR A 34 -8.96 -5.17 -2.40
CA THR A 34 -9.05 -4.07 -3.36
C THR A 34 -9.55 -2.80 -2.65
N ILE A 35 -8.82 -1.70 -2.83
CA ILE A 35 -9.17 -0.38 -2.32
C ILE A 35 -9.50 0.50 -3.51
N ASN A 36 -10.78 0.68 -3.79
CA ASN A 36 -11.23 1.58 -4.85
C ASN A 36 -11.24 3.02 -4.34
N LEU A 37 -10.66 3.92 -5.12
CA LEU A 37 -10.62 5.35 -4.91
C LEU A 37 -11.24 6.03 -6.13
N LYS A 38 -12.11 7.00 -5.88
CA LYS A 38 -12.76 7.77 -6.95
C LYS A 38 -12.38 9.23 -6.75
N ASN A 39 -11.65 9.80 -7.70
CA ASN A 39 -11.39 11.24 -7.72
C ASN A 39 -11.95 11.86 -9.02
N SER A 40 -11.82 13.18 -9.14
CA SER A 40 -12.25 13.94 -10.32
C SER A 40 -11.47 13.59 -11.60
N LEU A 41 -10.34 12.91 -11.48
CA LEU A 41 -9.43 12.54 -12.57
C LEU A 41 -9.62 11.08 -13.05
N GLY A 42 -10.34 10.25 -12.29
CA GLY A 42 -10.67 8.88 -12.67
C GLY A 42 -10.98 7.95 -11.50
N ASP A 43 -11.38 6.72 -11.85
CA ASP A 43 -11.45 5.60 -10.92
C ASP A 43 -10.05 4.96 -10.87
N PHE A 44 -9.46 4.89 -9.68
CA PHE A 44 -8.17 4.27 -9.44
C PHE A 44 -8.30 3.27 -8.30
N SER A 45 -7.63 2.11 -8.36
CA SER A 45 -7.68 1.17 -7.23
C SER A 45 -6.32 0.62 -6.83
N TYR A 46 -6.19 0.29 -5.56
CA TYR A 46 -5.03 -0.42 -5.03
C TYR A 46 -5.38 -1.88 -4.75
N TYR A 47 -4.43 -2.78 -4.99
CA TYR A 47 -4.42 -4.13 -4.44
C TYR A 47 -3.49 -4.17 -3.23
N LEU A 48 -4.07 -4.38 -2.06
CA LEU A 48 -3.33 -4.54 -0.81
C LEU A 48 -3.24 -6.02 -0.45
N ILE A 49 -2.01 -6.54 -0.42
CA ILE A 49 -1.72 -7.91 -0.03
C ILE A 49 -1.15 -7.91 1.39
N TYR A 50 -1.62 -8.83 2.24
CA TYR A 50 -1.23 -8.94 3.65
C TYR A 50 -1.44 -10.36 4.19
N ARG A 51 -0.78 -10.71 5.30
CA ARG A 51 -1.11 -11.91 6.10
C ARG A 51 -2.21 -11.60 7.10
N GLN A 52 -3.01 -12.59 7.48
CA GLN A 52 -4.16 -12.39 8.39
C GLN A 52 -3.76 -11.71 9.71
N GLU A 53 -2.59 -12.00 10.27
CA GLU A 53 -2.09 -11.35 11.51
C GLU A 53 -1.89 -9.82 11.36
N HIS A 54 -1.73 -9.32 10.14
CA HIS A 54 -1.50 -7.90 9.84
C HIS A 54 -2.76 -7.16 9.38
N ILE A 55 -3.95 -7.74 9.54
CA ILE A 55 -5.22 -7.13 9.12
C ILE A 55 -5.42 -5.71 9.65
N LYS A 56 -5.09 -5.45 10.92
CA LYS A 56 -5.20 -4.10 11.51
C LYS A 56 -4.29 -3.10 10.81
N LYS A 57 -3.06 -3.50 10.47
CA LYS A 57 -2.09 -2.67 9.74
C LYS A 57 -2.62 -2.36 8.33
N ALA A 58 -3.21 -3.36 7.67
CA ALA A 58 -3.85 -3.21 6.37
C ALA A 58 -5.07 -2.28 6.41
N GLU A 59 -5.88 -2.33 7.46
CA GLU A 59 -7.01 -1.42 7.69
C GLU A 59 -6.55 0.02 7.93
N THR A 60 -5.52 0.23 8.76
CA THR A 60 -4.91 1.55 8.95
C THR A 60 -4.41 2.10 7.63
N LEU A 61 -3.63 1.33 6.87
CA LEU A 61 -3.14 1.76 5.56
C LEU A 61 -4.29 2.11 4.60
N THR A 62 -5.36 1.30 4.59
CA THR A 62 -6.57 1.60 3.79
C THR A 62 -7.16 2.97 4.16
N SER A 63 -7.22 3.28 5.45
CA SER A 63 -7.76 4.56 5.93
C SER A 63 -6.87 5.73 5.53
N VAL A 64 -5.54 5.59 5.65
CA VAL A 64 -4.58 6.63 5.30
C VAL A 64 -4.58 6.89 3.80
N LEU A 65 -4.58 5.85 2.97
CA LEU A 65 -4.66 5.97 1.50
C LEU A 65 -5.93 6.73 1.07
N ARG A 66 -7.07 6.45 1.72
CA ARG A 66 -8.34 7.18 1.47
C ARG A 66 -8.32 8.63 1.92
N LYS A 67 -7.38 9.05 2.75
CA LYS A 67 -7.19 10.45 3.12
C LYS A 67 -6.18 11.15 2.20
N SER A 68 -5.13 10.43 1.77
CA SER A 68 -4.06 10.97 0.93
C SER A 68 -4.39 11.03 -0.57
N TYR A 69 -5.42 10.29 -1.05
CA TYR A 69 -5.61 10.08 -2.50
C TYR A 69 -5.87 11.33 -3.36
N ASP A 70 -6.42 12.41 -2.78
CA ASP A 70 -6.81 13.61 -3.52
C ASP A 70 -5.77 14.74 -3.44
N LYS A 71 -4.90 14.70 -2.43
CA LYS A 71 -3.89 15.72 -2.21
C LYS A 71 -2.68 15.13 -1.51
N PHE A 72 -1.50 15.49 -2.00
CA PHE A 72 -0.25 15.20 -1.32
C PHE A 72 -0.21 15.87 0.06
N ASP A 73 -0.11 15.04 1.10
CA ASP A 73 0.05 15.45 2.49
C ASP A 73 1.29 14.74 3.07
N PRO A 74 2.37 15.49 3.36
CA PRO A 74 3.61 14.90 3.86
C PRO A 74 3.44 13.98 5.06
N ASP A 75 2.51 14.28 5.98
CA ASP A 75 2.34 13.48 7.19
C ASP A 75 1.62 12.15 6.89
N LEU A 76 0.67 12.17 5.96
CA LEU A 76 0.03 10.95 5.48
C LEU A 76 1.01 10.09 4.66
N GLU A 77 1.87 10.71 3.84
CA GLU A 77 2.90 10.00 3.07
C GLU A 77 3.94 9.34 3.99
N ARG A 78 4.35 9.99 5.09
CA ARG A 78 5.18 9.36 6.13
C ARG A 78 4.50 8.14 6.72
N GLU A 79 3.22 8.24 7.03
CA GLU A 79 2.46 7.14 7.62
C GLU A 79 2.33 5.97 6.63
N ILE A 80 2.04 6.24 5.35
CA ILE A 80 2.01 5.24 4.27
C ILE A 80 3.36 4.52 4.17
N GLY A 81 4.46 5.28 4.08
CA GLY A 81 5.81 4.73 3.97
C GLY A 81 6.18 3.81 5.13
N ARG A 82 5.90 4.25 6.36
CA ARG A 82 6.13 3.47 7.59
C ARG A 82 5.31 2.19 7.62
N LEU A 83 4.03 2.24 7.22
CA LEU A 83 3.15 1.07 7.19
C LEU A 83 3.61 0.03 6.15
N LEU A 84 4.12 0.50 5.01
CA LEU A 84 4.69 -0.34 3.95
C LEU A 84 6.11 -0.86 4.28
N GLY A 85 6.70 -0.41 5.38
CA GLY A 85 8.00 -0.88 5.86
C GLY A 85 9.19 -0.30 5.08
N TYR A 86 9.07 0.92 4.57
CA TYR A 86 10.22 1.66 4.04
C TYR A 86 11.09 2.22 5.18
N ALA A 87 12.38 2.40 4.90
CA ALA A 87 13.28 3.05 5.84
C ALA A 87 12.94 4.54 5.96
N GLN A 88 13.18 5.12 7.14
CA GLN A 88 12.86 6.53 7.40
C GLN A 88 13.56 7.47 6.42
N ASP A 89 14.83 7.21 6.09
CA ASP A 89 15.60 8.05 5.17
C ASP A 89 15.02 8.02 3.75
N ASP A 90 14.56 6.86 3.27
CA ASP A 90 13.92 6.73 1.96
C ASP A 90 12.58 7.49 1.91
N ILE A 91 11.82 7.43 3.01
CA ILE A 91 10.54 8.13 3.13
C ILE A 91 10.77 9.65 3.06
N GLU A 92 11.70 10.18 3.85
CA GLU A 92 11.98 11.62 3.84
C GLU A 92 12.59 12.07 2.50
N TYR A 93 13.43 11.23 1.87
CA TYR A 93 13.95 11.52 0.54
C TYR A 93 12.83 11.67 -0.49
N TYR A 94 11.88 10.73 -0.53
CA TYR A 94 10.70 10.80 -1.41
C TYR A 94 9.87 12.05 -1.14
N ILE A 95 9.56 12.34 0.13
CA ILE A 95 8.73 13.50 0.49
C ILE A 95 9.41 14.80 0.08
N ASN A 96 10.71 14.93 0.34
CA ASN A 96 11.49 16.10 -0.07
C ASN A 96 11.53 16.24 -1.60
N HIS A 97 11.61 15.12 -2.33
CA HIS A 97 11.57 15.16 -3.79
C HIS A 97 10.21 15.64 -4.34
N CYS A 98 9.10 15.28 -3.70
CA CYS A 98 7.76 15.72 -4.12
C CYS A 98 7.46 17.20 -3.78
N LEU A 99 8.15 17.77 -2.78
CA LEU A 99 7.95 19.15 -2.33
C LEU A 99 8.86 20.18 -3.01
N ASN A 100 9.93 19.73 -3.68
CA ASN A 100 10.89 20.58 -4.40
C ASN A 100 10.60 20.61 -5.90
#